data_AF-A0A4P8IHQ2-F1
#
_entry.id   AF-A0A4P8IHQ2-F1
#
_cell.length_a   1.000
_cell.length_b   1.000
_cell.length_c   1.000
_cell.angle_alpha   90.00
_cell.angle_beta   90.00
_cell.angle_gamma   90.00
#
_symmetry.space_group_name_H-M   'P 1'
#
loop_
_entity.id
_entity.type
_entity.pdbx_description
1 polymer ?
#
loop_
_entity_poly.entity_id
_entity_poly.type
_entity_poly.pdbx_seq_one_letter_code
_entity_poly.pdbx_strand_id
1 'polypeptide(L)'
;MTTKERILEEAMKLFSIYGYDAVSVRKIASSVGIGNSALYKHYSSKQAIFDAIVDQCKKHFMDQCNYAQDTMSPSKEDFVTMCLSMFKFQIEDELIVMFRRILLIEQFKNENMSRIFKEFFIDCPINSQKLIFQELMDHGVMVKKDAEVLAMELYSPFFMYHTIKCDKEKLEQLLKAHAEYFFTENIIGEQRR
;
A
#
# COMPACT_ATOMS: atom_id res chain seq x y z
N MET A 1 -17.28 1.02 18.87
CA MET A 1 -15.87 0.59 18.89
C MET A 1 -15.61 -0.27 20.12
N THR A 2 -15.16 -1.50 19.94
CA THR A 2 -14.86 -2.45 21.03
C THR A 2 -13.51 -2.13 21.69
N THR A 3 -13.26 -2.64 22.91
CA THR A 3 -11.93 -2.52 23.54
C THR A 3 -10.83 -3.14 22.68
N LYS A 4 -11.14 -4.24 21.97
CA LYS A 4 -10.20 -4.91 21.07
C LYS A 4 -9.81 -4.02 19.88
N GLU A 5 -10.77 -3.32 19.28
CA GLU A 5 -10.53 -2.33 18.21
C GLU A 5 -9.71 -1.15 18.72
N ARG A 6 -10.05 -0.61 19.91
CA ARG A 6 -9.29 0.47 20.56
C ARG A 6 -7.82 0.11 20.80
N ILE A 7 -7.55 -1.12 21.24
CA ILE A 7 -6.18 -1.62 21.42
C ILE A 7 -5.44 -1.66 20.08
N LEU A 8 -6.09 -2.14 19.03
CA LEU A 8 -5.48 -2.28 17.71
C LEU A 8 -5.12 -0.92 17.11
N GLU A 9 -6.05 0.03 17.14
CA GLU A 9 -5.86 1.39 16.64
C GLU A 9 -4.74 2.13 17.40
N GLU A 10 -4.77 2.08 18.73
CA GLU A 10 -3.75 2.75 19.54
C GLU A 10 -2.37 2.08 19.41
N ALA A 11 -2.32 0.76 19.29
CA ALA A 11 -1.07 0.05 19.01
C ALA A 11 -0.50 0.47 17.65
N MET A 12 -1.32 0.53 16.61
CA MET A 12 -0.92 0.94 15.26
C MET A 12 -0.35 2.37 15.26
N LYS A 13 -1.04 3.32 15.90
CA LYS A 13 -0.55 4.70 16.06
C LYS A 13 0.80 4.71 16.77
N LEU A 14 0.92 4.06 17.93
CA LEU A 14 2.16 4.03 18.70
C LEU A 14 3.31 3.37 17.93
N PHE A 15 3.09 2.22 17.27
CA PHE A 15 4.10 1.56 16.46
C PHE A 15 4.53 2.45 15.28
N SER A 16 3.61 3.17 14.63
CA SER A 16 3.94 4.03 13.47
C SER A 16 4.81 5.24 13.82
N ILE A 17 4.79 5.65 15.09
CA ILE A 17 5.55 6.80 15.61
C ILE A 17 6.89 6.34 16.19
N TYR A 18 6.89 5.29 17.00
CA TYR A 18 8.04 4.90 17.81
C TYR A 18 8.76 3.65 17.29
N GLY A 19 8.18 2.92 16.34
CA GLY A 19 8.58 1.57 15.98
C GLY A 19 7.90 0.51 16.85
N TYR A 20 7.84 -0.72 16.35
CA TYR A 20 7.34 -1.89 17.06
C TYR A 20 8.17 -2.20 18.31
N ASP A 21 9.49 -2.12 18.23
CA ASP A 21 10.38 -2.54 19.32
C ASP A 21 10.32 -1.61 20.52
N ALA A 22 10.21 -0.30 20.29
CA ALA A 22 10.20 0.72 21.34
C ALA A 22 8.86 0.80 22.11
N VAL A 23 7.82 0.10 21.68
CA VAL A 23 6.49 0.14 22.28
C VAL A 23 6.23 -1.11 23.10
N SER A 24 5.91 -0.92 24.37
CA SER A 24 5.51 -2.01 25.27
C SER A 24 3.99 -2.18 25.32
N VAL A 25 3.53 -3.40 25.62
CA VAL A 25 2.12 -3.70 25.88
C VAL A 25 1.54 -2.79 26.99
N ARG A 26 2.35 -2.45 27.99
CA ARG A 26 1.98 -1.51 29.05
C ARG A 26 1.69 -0.11 28.53
N LYS A 27 2.52 0.41 27.61
CA LYS A 27 2.30 1.72 26.98
C LYS A 27 0.98 1.74 26.20
N ILE A 28 0.68 0.66 25.48
CA ILE A 28 -0.59 0.50 24.74
C ILE A 28 -1.77 0.47 25.71
N ALA A 29 -1.72 -0.37 26.76
CA ALA A 29 -2.77 -0.46 27.77
C ALA A 29 -3.06 0.88 28.44
N SER A 30 -2.02 1.62 28.81
CA SER A 30 -2.13 2.97 29.37
C SER A 30 -2.75 3.97 28.38
N SER A 31 -2.39 3.92 27.08
CA SER A 31 -3.00 4.78 26.04
C SER A 31 -4.51 4.55 25.91
N VAL A 32 -4.94 3.30 26.02
CA VAL A 32 -6.36 2.90 25.94
C VAL A 32 -7.10 3.13 27.28
N GLY A 33 -6.40 3.40 28.38
CA GLY A 33 -6.98 3.56 29.71
C GLY A 33 -7.43 2.25 30.36
N ILE A 34 -6.75 1.13 30.06
CA ILE A 34 -7.03 -0.19 30.65
C ILE A 34 -5.81 -0.75 31.37
N GLY A 35 -6.02 -1.72 32.26
CA GLY A 35 -4.93 -2.46 32.91
C GLY A 35 -4.27 -3.48 31.98
N ASN A 36 -2.99 -3.79 32.21
CA ASN A 36 -2.24 -4.78 31.42
C ASN A 36 -2.97 -6.14 31.34
N SER A 37 -3.48 -6.64 32.47
CA SER A 37 -4.21 -7.90 32.52
C SER A 37 -5.50 -7.88 31.69
N ALA A 38 -6.13 -6.71 31.52
CA ALA A 38 -7.31 -6.58 30.66
C ALA A 38 -6.92 -6.58 29.17
N LEU A 39 -5.80 -5.97 28.79
CA LEU A 39 -5.28 -6.04 27.42
C LEU A 39 -4.97 -7.50 27.03
N TYR A 40 -4.33 -8.27 27.92
CA TYR A 40 -4.02 -9.68 27.66
C TYR A 40 -5.24 -10.58 27.48
N LYS A 41 -6.43 -10.16 27.92
CA LYS A 41 -7.70 -10.86 27.59
C LYS A 41 -8.12 -10.69 26.13
N HIS A 42 -7.62 -9.66 25.45
CA HIS A 42 -7.93 -9.37 24.04
C HIS A 42 -6.83 -9.85 23.09
N TYR A 43 -5.57 -9.72 23.49
CA TYR A 43 -4.41 -10.16 22.70
C TYR A 43 -3.37 -10.82 23.60
N SER A 44 -2.94 -12.04 23.23
CA SER A 44 -2.02 -12.85 24.04
C SER A 44 -0.60 -12.29 24.12
N SER A 45 -0.19 -11.45 23.16
CA SER A 45 1.16 -10.88 23.10
C SER A 45 1.20 -9.60 22.26
N LYS A 46 2.32 -8.87 22.32
CA LYS A 46 2.60 -7.75 21.39
C LYS A 46 2.57 -8.22 19.93
N GLN A 47 3.08 -9.42 19.67
CA GLN A 47 3.08 -10.03 18.34
C GLN A 47 1.65 -10.27 17.84
N ALA A 48 0.77 -10.82 18.68
CA ALA A 48 -0.63 -11.06 18.31
C ALA A 48 -1.39 -9.76 17.96
N ILE A 49 -1.01 -8.62 18.55
CA ILE A 49 -1.55 -7.31 18.16
C ILE A 49 -1.04 -6.93 16.77
N PHE A 50 0.26 -7.08 16.52
CA PHE A 50 0.85 -6.74 15.23
C PHE A 50 0.33 -7.65 14.11
N ASP A 51 0.18 -8.94 14.35
CA ASP A 51 -0.40 -9.87 13.39
C ASP A 51 -1.83 -9.45 13.02
N ALA A 52 -2.63 -9.02 14.00
CA ALA A 52 -3.96 -8.47 13.74
C ALA A 52 -3.93 -7.16 12.94
N ILE A 53 -2.91 -6.31 13.11
CA ILE A 53 -2.71 -5.12 12.26
C ILE A 53 -2.41 -5.56 10.82
N VAL A 54 -1.50 -6.52 10.64
CA VAL A 54 -1.15 -7.06 9.31
C VAL A 54 -2.40 -7.60 8.63
N ASP A 55 -3.21 -8.41 9.31
CA ASP A 55 -4.45 -8.97 8.75
C ASP A 55 -5.48 -7.89 8.38
N GLN A 56 -5.63 -6.86 9.22
CA GLN A 56 -6.48 -5.72 8.93
C GLN A 56 -6.00 -4.97 7.67
N CYS A 57 -4.69 -4.74 7.54
CA CYS A 57 -4.10 -4.08 6.39
C CYS A 57 -4.22 -4.92 5.11
N LYS A 58 -4.03 -6.25 5.19
CA LYS A 58 -4.26 -7.17 4.06
C LYS A 58 -5.68 -7.05 3.55
N LYS A 59 -6.65 -7.13 4.47
CA LYS A 59 -8.06 -7.05 4.11
C LYS A 59 -8.38 -5.72 3.43
N HIS A 60 -7.97 -4.60 4.03
CA HIS A 60 -8.19 -3.26 3.48
C HIS A 60 -7.56 -3.09 2.09
N PHE A 61 -6.35 -3.64 1.89
CA PHE A 61 -5.68 -3.64 0.60
C PHE A 61 -6.42 -4.46 -0.46
N MET A 62 -6.89 -5.66 -0.11
CA MET A 62 -7.67 -6.51 -1.02
C MET A 62 -9.00 -5.86 -1.42
N ASP A 63 -9.70 -5.25 -0.46
CA ASP A 63 -10.96 -4.55 -0.71
C ASP A 63 -10.76 -3.39 -1.72
N GLN A 64 -9.65 -2.64 -1.59
CA GLN A 64 -9.28 -1.59 -2.55
C GLN A 64 -8.94 -2.14 -3.94
N CYS A 65 -8.22 -3.27 -4.02
CA CYS A 65 -7.86 -3.87 -5.31
C CYS A 65 -9.08 -4.39 -6.07
N ASN A 66 -10.02 -5.04 -5.38
CA ASN A 66 -11.24 -5.55 -5.99
C ASN A 66 -12.09 -4.40 -6.57
N TYR A 67 -12.21 -3.29 -5.84
CA TYR A 67 -12.92 -2.10 -6.31
C TYR A 67 -12.32 -1.52 -7.60
N ALA A 68 -10.99 -1.52 -7.72
CA ALA A 68 -10.30 -1.02 -8.90
C ALA A 68 -10.47 -1.93 -10.13
N GLN A 69 -10.56 -3.25 -9.95
CA GLN A 69 -10.78 -4.21 -11.06
C GLN A 69 -12.19 -4.13 -11.64
N ASP A 70 -13.21 -3.99 -10.78
CA ASP A 70 -14.61 -3.91 -11.21
C ASP A 70 -14.94 -2.64 -12.02
N THR A 71 -14.04 -1.64 -12.01
CA THR A 71 -14.22 -0.34 -12.66
C THR A 71 -13.34 -0.15 -13.90
N MET A 72 -12.59 -1.17 -14.34
CA MET A 72 -11.69 -1.04 -15.50
C MET A 72 -12.48 -0.88 -16.81
N SER A 73 -12.34 0.30 -17.41
CA SER A 73 -12.66 0.60 -18.81
C SER A 73 -11.36 0.89 -19.58
N PRO A 74 -11.28 0.60 -20.89
CA PRO A 74 -10.02 0.65 -21.65
C PRO A 74 -9.57 2.06 -22.05
N SER A 75 -10.14 3.13 -21.48
CA SER A 75 -9.78 4.50 -21.85
C SER A 75 -8.51 4.98 -21.15
N LYS A 76 -7.82 5.96 -21.75
CA LYS A 76 -6.70 6.65 -21.11
C LYS A 76 -7.09 7.26 -19.77
N GLU A 77 -8.28 7.83 -19.68
CA GLU A 77 -8.78 8.49 -18.47
C GLU A 77 -8.96 7.48 -17.32
N ASP A 78 -9.50 6.31 -17.62
CA ASP A 78 -9.68 5.24 -16.63
C ASP A 78 -8.33 4.67 -16.17
N PHE A 79 -7.38 4.48 -17.08
CA PHE A 79 -6.03 4.03 -16.75
C PHE A 79 -5.32 5.00 -15.80
N VAL A 80 -5.35 6.30 -16.12
CA VAL A 80 -4.75 7.35 -15.29
C VAL A 80 -5.43 7.42 -13.93
N THR A 81 -6.77 7.35 -13.91
CA THR A 81 -7.55 7.35 -12.66
C THR A 81 -7.20 6.16 -11.77
N MET A 82 -7.03 4.97 -12.35
CA MET A 82 -6.61 3.77 -11.63
C MET A 82 -5.20 3.91 -11.05
N CYS A 83 -4.25 4.44 -11.83
CA CYS A 83 -2.88 4.68 -11.35
C CYS A 83 -2.87 5.66 -10.17
N LEU A 84 -3.64 6.76 -10.29
CA LEU A 84 -3.75 7.77 -9.23
C LEU A 84 -4.48 7.23 -8.00
N SER A 85 -5.48 6.36 -8.15
CA SER A 85 -6.21 5.79 -7.01
C SER A 85 -5.32 4.83 -6.21
N MET A 86 -4.54 3.98 -6.88
CA MET A 86 -3.52 3.13 -6.24
C MET A 86 -2.49 3.98 -5.48
N PHE A 87 -2.04 5.07 -6.08
CA PHE A 87 -1.12 5.99 -5.44
C PHE A 87 -1.71 6.64 -4.19
N LYS A 88 -2.88 7.27 -4.32
CA LYS A 88 -3.57 7.92 -3.20
C LYS A 88 -3.81 6.95 -2.06
N PHE A 89 -4.21 5.72 -2.36
CA PHE A 89 -4.34 4.67 -1.36
C PHE A 89 -3.04 4.40 -0.60
N GLN A 90 -1.89 4.29 -1.29
CA GLN A 90 -0.63 3.98 -0.63
C GLN A 90 -0.01 5.16 0.15
N ILE A 91 -0.36 6.40 -0.17
CA ILE A 91 0.24 7.60 0.43
C ILE A 91 -0.70 8.46 1.30
N GLU A 92 -2.00 8.29 1.18
CA GLU A 92 -3.01 9.10 1.89
C GLU A 92 -3.89 8.29 2.84
N ASP A 93 -4.12 7.01 2.56
CA ASP A 93 -4.90 6.17 3.46
C ASP A 93 -4.17 6.03 4.80
N GLU A 94 -4.81 6.52 5.87
CA GLU A 94 -4.17 6.65 7.18
C GLU A 94 -3.67 5.31 7.71
N LEU A 95 -4.46 4.25 7.52
CA LEU A 95 -4.14 2.90 7.95
C LEU A 95 -2.94 2.36 7.15
N ILE A 96 -2.95 2.46 5.83
CA ILE A 96 -1.83 1.99 5.01
C ILE A 96 -0.55 2.81 5.26
N VAL A 97 -0.67 4.13 5.45
CA VAL A 97 0.46 5.00 5.77
C VAL A 97 1.08 4.64 7.13
N MET A 98 0.26 4.43 8.17
CA MET A 98 0.77 3.99 9.47
C MET A 98 1.44 2.63 9.36
N PHE A 99 0.82 1.67 8.65
CA PHE A 99 1.39 0.34 8.45
C PHE A 99 2.74 0.39 7.75
N ARG A 100 2.82 1.14 6.65
CA ARG A 100 4.06 1.39 5.90
C ARG A 100 5.15 1.96 6.81
N ARG A 101 4.82 2.94 7.65
CA ARG A 101 5.79 3.55 8.59
C ARG A 101 6.32 2.55 9.61
N ILE A 102 5.46 1.70 10.17
CA ILE A 102 5.88 0.65 11.11
C ILE A 102 6.94 -0.24 10.43
N LEU A 103 6.61 -0.74 9.25
CA LEU A 103 7.49 -1.65 8.51
C LEU A 103 8.79 -0.97 8.08
N LEU A 104 8.74 0.29 7.61
CA LEU A 104 9.93 1.05 7.21
C LEU A 104 10.90 1.29 8.38
N ILE A 105 10.38 1.53 9.59
CA ILE A 105 11.20 1.73 10.80
C ILE A 105 11.90 0.41 11.20
N GLU A 106 11.21 -0.71 11.05
CA GLU A 106 11.62 -1.99 11.64
C GLU A 106 12.31 -2.95 10.67
N GLN A 107 12.16 -2.78 9.35
CA GLN A 107 12.70 -3.70 8.34
C GLN A 107 14.23 -3.92 8.44
N PHE A 108 14.98 -2.94 8.94
CA PHE A 108 16.43 -3.04 9.07
C PHE A 108 16.89 -3.84 10.31
N LYS A 109 15.95 -4.25 11.17
CA LYS A 109 16.20 -5.00 12.41
C LYS A 109 15.44 -6.33 12.45
N ASN A 110 14.35 -6.43 11.69
CA ASN A 110 13.44 -7.56 11.73
C ASN A 110 13.15 -8.08 10.32
N GLU A 111 13.70 -9.25 9.99
CA GLU A 111 13.56 -9.89 8.68
C GLU A 111 12.09 -10.17 8.32
N ASN A 112 11.25 -10.51 9.30
CA ASN A 112 9.83 -10.73 9.06
C ASN A 112 9.12 -9.45 8.62
N MET A 113 9.43 -8.31 9.24
CA MET A 113 8.85 -7.02 8.84
C MET A 113 9.43 -6.52 7.50
N SER A 114 10.72 -6.80 7.23
CA SER A 114 11.32 -6.55 5.91
C SER A 114 10.59 -7.32 4.80
N ARG A 115 10.32 -8.61 5.04
CA ARG A 115 9.57 -9.45 4.12
C ARG A 115 8.15 -8.93 3.89
N ILE A 116 7.43 -8.59 4.97
CA ILE A 116 6.07 -8.03 4.86
C ILE A 116 6.09 -6.71 4.06
N PHE A 117 7.08 -5.84 4.29
CA PHE A 117 7.22 -4.59 3.52
C PHE A 117 7.36 -4.87 2.03
N LYS A 118 8.28 -5.77 1.66
CA LYS A 118 8.52 -6.17 0.28
C LYS A 118 7.27 -6.77 -0.36
N GLU A 119 6.62 -7.72 0.33
CA GLU A 119 5.42 -8.39 -0.17
C GLU A 119 4.30 -7.39 -0.50
N PHE A 120 4.05 -6.41 0.38
CA PHE A 120 2.95 -5.46 0.22
C PHE A 120 3.23 -4.28 -0.70
N PHE A 121 4.40 -3.63 -0.52
CA PHE A 121 4.69 -2.34 -1.13
C PHE A 121 5.63 -2.45 -2.33
N ILE A 122 6.01 -3.66 -2.74
CA ILE A 122 6.86 -3.88 -3.92
C ILE A 122 6.27 -5.02 -4.75
N ASP A 123 6.24 -6.24 -4.20
CA ASP A 123 5.90 -7.44 -4.96
C ASP A 123 4.43 -7.44 -5.38
N CYS A 124 3.50 -7.09 -4.48
CA CYS A 124 2.07 -7.06 -4.80
C CYS A 124 1.70 -6.09 -5.96
N PRO A 125 2.05 -4.79 -5.91
CA PRO A 125 1.71 -3.87 -7.00
C PRO A 125 2.39 -4.22 -8.33
N ILE A 126 3.68 -4.62 -8.30
CA ILE A 126 4.42 -5.00 -9.51
C ILE A 126 3.81 -6.25 -10.15
N ASN A 127 3.53 -7.29 -9.36
CA ASN A 127 2.94 -8.53 -9.90
C ASN A 127 1.53 -8.31 -10.45
N SER A 128 0.71 -7.49 -9.78
CA SER A 128 -0.63 -7.13 -10.26
C SER A 128 -0.56 -6.43 -11.62
N GLN A 129 0.27 -5.39 -11.74
CA GLN A 129 0.47 -4.66 -13.00
C GLN A 129 1.07 -5.54 -14.10
N LYS A 130 2.04 -6.39 -13.77
CA LYS A 130 2.64 -7.35 -14.70
C LYS A 130 1.59 -8.26 -15.35
N LEU A 131 0.66 -8.80 -14.56
CA LEU A 131 -0.42 -9.66 -15.08
C LEU A 131 -1.34 -8.89 -16.03
N ILE A 132 -1.75 -7.69 -15.65
CA ILE A 132 -2.60 -6.81 -16.48
C ILE A 132 -1.87 -6.48 -17.80
N PHE A 133 -0.60 -6.09 -17.73
CA PHE A 133 0.18 -5.73 -18.92
C PHE A 133 0.40 -6.92 -19.84
N GLN A 134 0.66 -8.11 -19.30
CA GLN A 134 0.75 -9.33 -20.10
C GLN A 134 -0.57 -9.60 -20.84
N GLU A 135 -1.70 -9.48 -20.14
CA GLU A 135 -3.02 -9.66 -20.76
C GLU A 135 -3.28 -8.63 -21.87
N LEU A 136 -2.96 -7.35 -21.65
CA LEU A 136 -3.12 -6.30 -22.67
C LEU A 136 -2.21 -6.53 -23.88
N MET A 137 -1.00 -7.06 -23.67
CA MET A 137 -0.08 -7.42 -24.77
C MET A 137 -0.60 -8.61 -25.57
N ASP A 138 -1.17 -9.61 -24.90
CA ASP A 138 -1.72 -10.81 -25.54
C ASP A 138 -2.94 -10.47 -26.40
N HIS A 139 -3.74 -9.49 -25.99
CA HIS A 139 -4.86 -8.93 -26.76
C HIS A 139 -4.45 -7.88 -27.80
N GLY A 140 -3.15 -7.56 -27.91
CA GLY A 140 -2.64 -6.57 -28.89
C GLY A 140 -3.04 -5.12 -28.58
N VAL A 141 -3.43 -4.82 -27.34
CA VAL A 141 -3.78 -3.47 -26.86
C VAL A 141 -2.51 -2.72 -26.42
N MET A 142 -1.54 -3.42 -25.85
CA MET A 142 -0.26 -2.88 -25.40
C MET A 142 0.91 -3.36 -26.27
N VAL A 143 1.94 -2.54 -26.41
CA VAL A 143 3.19 -2.90 -27.10
C VAL A 143 3.85 -4.10 -26.44
N LYS A 144 4.35 -5.04 -27.24
CA LYS A 144 5.06 -6.23 -26.73
C LYS A 144 6.44 -5.83 -26.21
N LYS A 145 6.59 -5.84 -24.89
CA LYS A 145 7.83 -5.60 -24.12
C LYS A 145 7.88 -6.56 -22.92
N ASP A 146 8.89 -6.44 -22.07
CA ASP A 146 8.90 -7.14 -20.79
C ASP A 146 7.88 -6.51 -19.82
N ALA A 147 6.88 -7.27 -19.43
CA ALA A 147 5.78 -6.79 -18.57
C ALA A 147 6.23 -6.44 -17.15
N GLU A 148 7.25 -7.10 -16.63
CA GLU A 148 7.78 -6.81 -15.29
C GLU A 148 8.57 -5.50 -15.29
N VAL A 149 9.38 -5.27 -16.33
CA VAL A 149 10.09 -4.00 -16.52
C VAL A 149 9.09 -2.84 -16.66
N LEU A 150 8.04 -3.00 -17.46
CA LEU A 150 7.00 -1.97 -17.59
C LEU A 150 6.26 -1.69 -16.28
N ALA A 151 5.96 -2.73 -15.50
CA ALA A 151 5.37 -2.57 -14.16
C ALA A 151 6.31 -1.79 -13.22
N MET A 152 7.60 -2.09 -13.25
CA MET A 152 8.61 -1.34 -12.49
C MET A 152 8.71 0.12 -12.93
N GLU A 153 8.71 0.41 -14.23
CA GLU A 153 8.74 1.77 -14.78
C GLU A 153 7.51 2.58 -14.34
N LEU A 154 6.33 1.96 -14.37
CA LEU A 154 5.12 2.62 -13.89
C LEU A 154 5.18 2.82 -12.37
N TYR A 155 5.52 1.79 -11.59
CA TYR A 155 5.38 1.79 -10.13
C TYR A 155 6.47 2.57 -9.38
N SER A 156 7.73 2.50 -9.83
CA SER A 156 8.89 3.00 -9.06
C SER A 156 8.80 4.49 -8.67
N PRO A 157 8.30 5.41 -9.54
CA PRO A 157 8.11 6.80 -9.15
C PRO A 157 7.15 6.97 -7.97
N PHE A 158 6.09 6.15 -7.87
CA PHE A 158 5.17 6.18 -6.74
C PHE A 158 5.86 5.75 -5.44
N PHE A 159 6.66 4.68 -5.50
CA PHE A 159 7.38 4.13 -4.36
C PHE A 159 8.37 5.15 -3.73
N MET A 160 9.03 5.98 -4.56
CA MET A 160 9.97 7.01 -4.07
C MET A 160 9.33 7.93 -3.02
N TYR A 161 8.03 8.21 -3.12
CA TYR A 161 7.31 9.08 -2.21
C TYR A 161 6.82 8.41 -0.92
N HIS A 162 7.07 7.11 -0.74
CA HIS A 162 6.78 6.42 0.52
C HIS A 162 7.63 6.93 1.70
N THR A 163 8.80 7.50 1.40
CA THR A 163 9.83 7.81 2.40
C THR A 163 9.94 9.30 2.71
N ILE A 164 9.25 10.16 1.96
CA ILE A 164 9.40 11.62 2.05
C ILE A 164 8.05 12.33 2.19
N LYS A 165 8.05 13.46 2.93
CA LYS A 165 6.94 14.41 2.84
C LYS A 165 7.03 15.12 1.49
N CYS A 166 5.89 15.33 0.87
CA CYS A 166 5.79 15.99 -0.43
C CYS A 166 4.59 16.94 -0.46
N ASP A 167 4.66 17.93 -1.34
CA ASP A 167 3.50 18.71 -1.77
C ASP A 167 2.59 17.78 -2.57
N LYS A 168 1.43 17.46 -1.99
CA LYS A 168 0.49 16.48 -2.54
C LYS A 168 -0.10 16.93 -3.87
N GLU A 169 -0.41 18.21 -4.01
CA GLU A 169 -1.01 18.75 -5.24
C GLU A 169 -0.02 18.67 -6.39
N LYS A 170 1.22 19.12 -6.14
CA LYS A 170 2.29 19.02 -7.13
C LYS A 170 2.58 17.56 -7.49
N LEU A 171 2.60 16.68 -6.50
CA LEU A 171 2.89 15.26 -6.72
C LEU A 171 1.79 14.58 -7.53
N GLU A 172 0.52 14.84 -7.23
CA GLU A 172 -0.60 14.32 -8.01
C GLU A 172 -0.50 14.74 -9.48
N GLN A 173 -0.14 15.99 -9.77
CA GLN A 173 0.08 16.46 -11.14
C GLN A 173 1.22 15.72 -11.85
N LEU A 174 2.34 15.51 -11.17
CA LEU A 174 3.50 14.79 -11.73
C LEU A 174 3.16 13.32 -12.01
N LEU A 175 2.45 12.67 -11.11
CA LEU A 175 2.08 11.26 -11.28
C LEU A 175 0.99 11.07 -12.31
N LYS A 176 0.08 12.04 -12.45
CA LYS A 176 -0.88 12.09 -13.55
C LYS A 176 -0.14 12.14 -14.89
N ALA A 177 0.79 13.09 -15.04
CA ALA A 177 1.60 13.20 -16.26
C ALA A 177 2.40 11.92 -16.53
N HIS A 178 3.01 11.32 -15.50
CA HIS A 178 3.71 10.03 -15.61
C HIS A 178 2.80 8.92 -16.16
N ALA A 179 1.61 8.75 -15.59
CA ALA A 179 0.64 7.75 -16.05
C ALA A 179 0.16 8.04 -17.50
N GLU A 180 -0.07 9.31 -17.85
CA GLU A 180 -0.46 9.72 -19.20
C GLU A 180 0.63 9.43 -20.24
N TYR A 181 1.90 9.72 -19.92
CA TYR A 181 3.03 9.43 -20.81
C TYR A 181 3.23 7.93 -20.97
N PHE A 182 3.20 7.19 -19.85
CA PHE A 182 3.28 5.74 -19.89
C PHE A 182 2.18 5.11 -20.76
N PHE A 183 0.93 5.59 -20.63
CA PHE A 183 -0.18 5.14 -21.47
C PHE A 183 0.09 5.42 -22.95
N THR A 184 0.44 6.66 -23.30
CA THR A 184 0.64 7.07 -24.69
C THR A 184 1.81 6.34 -25.37
N GLU A 185 2.86 6.00 -24.63
CA GLU A 185 4.02 5.28 -25.17
C GLU A 185 3.80 3.77 -25.33
N ASN A 186 2.89 3.18 -24.54
CA ASN A 186 2.76 1.73 -24.47
C ASN A 186 1.41 1.18 -24.95
N ILE A 187 0.35 1.99 -25.08
CA ILE A 187 -0.98 1.53 -25.54
C ILE A 187 -1.20 1.89 -27.02
N ILE A 188 -1.53 0.89 -27.83
CA ILE A 188 -1.60 0.95 -29.31
C ILE A 188 -2.89 1.63 -29.81
N GLY A 189 -3.97 1.56 -29.03
CA GLY A 189 -5.33 1.90 -29.47
C GLY A 189 -5.65 3.39 -29.70
N GLU A 190 -4.94 4.32 -29.05
CA GLU A 190 -5.20 5.77 -29.18
C GLU A 190 -4.28 6.50 -30.18
N GLN A 191 -3.19 5.88 -30.64
CA GLN A 191 -2.29 6.50 -31.63
C GLN A 191 -2.83 6.47 -33.08
N ARG A 192 -4.02 5.90 -33.31
CA ARG A 192 -4.64 5.73 -34.65
C ARG A 192 -5.94 6.52 -34.87
N ARG A 193 -6.25 7.51 -34.03
CA ARG A 193 -7.36 8.44 -34.28
C ARG A 193 -6.87 9.85 -34.52
#